data_AF-A0A1Q3A1F5-F1
#
_entry.id   AF-A0A1Q3A1F5-F1
#
_cell.length_a   1.000
_cell.length_b   1.000
_cell.length_c   1.000
_cell.angle_alpha   90.00
_cell.angle_beta   90.00
_cell.angle_gamma   90.00
#
_symmetry.space_group_name_H-M   'P 1'
#
loop_
_entity.id
_entity.type
_entity.pdbx_description
1 polymer ?
#
loop_
_entity_poly.entity_id
_entity_poly.type
_entity_poly.pdbx_seq_one_letter_code
_entity_poly.pdbx_strand_id
1 'polypeptide(L)'
;MIFLQCISGFLSSIAILYQKRYNKLHHSVYGLSYDLYLLEIVGQFLTIYCTINYRWSPLVRLQLSRRFPLFYPLDGSNIPISNPLLIKDVILTICGLLVLRQLMLYQSTKHIYQGFSTTCMSIIGIFASFSMFTYFCACHNLPERDSGKFGVFYIEHVNYLWVIGNTIRAFKFLPQITLNWMGSCTRGISSKYIIVNSLACLLILVGSLVSSPNKEFHQNAFNNCPWVVTLVQFLSLCAILYQAQCLYVKKKPYLPRGE
;
A
#
# COMPACT_ATOMS: atom_id res chain seq x y z
N MET A 1 3.86 -18.23 -5.48
CA MET A 1 3.66 -16.90 -4.88
C MET A 1 2.94 -15.87 -5.77
N ILE A 2 3.45 -15.51 -6.96
CA ILE A 2 2.86 -14.44 -7.81
C ILE A 2 1.35 -14.61 -8.05
N PHE A 3 0.92 -15.81 -8.46
CA PHE A 3 -0.49 -16.12 -8.71
C PHE A 3 -1.39 -15.83 -7.49
N LEU A 4 -0.97 -16.25 -6.29
CA LEU A 4 -1.70 -15.99 -5.05
C LEU A 4 -1.75 -14.49 -4.72
N GLN A 5 -0.66 -13.74 -4.96
CA GLN A 5 -0.66 -12.29 -4.78
C GLN A 5 -1.61 -11.60 -5.77
N CYS A 6 -1.72 -12.08 -7.01
CA CYS A 6 -2.70 -11.61 -7.99
C CYS A 6 -4.13 -11.84 -7.51
N ILE A 7 -4.48 -13.08 -7.14
CA ILE A 7 -5.81 -13.42 -6.60
C ILE A 7 -6.14 -12.54 -5.39
N SER A 8 -5.20 -12.44 -4.45
CA SER A 8 -5.36 -11.59 -3.28
C SER A 8 -5.61 -10.13 -3.64
N GLY A 9 -4.93 -9.58 -4.66
CA GLY A 9 -5.21 -8.22 -5.11
C GLY A 9 -6.56 -8.04 -5.78
N PHE A 10 -7.03 -9.04 -6.54
CA PHE A 10 -8.39 -9.02 -7.07
C PHE A 10 -9.43 -9.06 -5.95
N LEU A 11 -9.22 -9.90 -4.93
CA LEU A 11 -10.08 -9.93 -3.74
C LEU A 11 -10.06 -8.59 -3.00
N SER A 12 -8.89 -7.98 -2.79
CA SER A 12 -8.79 -6.65 -2.19
C SER A 12 -9.49 -5.57 -3.03
N SER A 13 -9.41 -5.66 -4.36
CA SER A 13 -10.15 -4.76 -5.25
C SER A 13 -11.66 -4.92 -5.10
N ILE A 14 -12.15 -6.17 -5.05
CA ILE A 14 -13.56 -6.51 -4.78
C ILE A 14 -13.97 -5.97 -3.40
N ALA A 15 -13.13 -6.11 -2.37
CA ALA A 15 -13.38 -5.58 -1.04
C ALA A 15 -13.58 -4.06 -1.10
N ILE A 16 -12.68 -3.32 -1.76
CA ILE A 16 -12.79 -1.86 -1.94
C ILE A 16 -14.08 -1.50 -2.68
N LEU A 17 -14.48 -2.28 -3.70
CA LEU A 17 -15.75 -2.07 -4.39
C LEU A 17 -16.97 -2.35 -3.51
N TYR A 18 -16.90 -3.30 -2.57
CA TYR A 18 -17.94 -3.48 -1.56
C TYR A 18 -18.03 -2.26 -0.63
N GLN A 19 -16.91 -1.69 -0.21
CA GLN A 19 -16.91 -0.44 0.56
C GLN A 19 -17.54 0.70 -0.25
N LYS A 20 -17.17 0.84 -1.52
CA LYS A 20 -17.74 1.84 -2.43
C LYS A 20 -19.27 1.71 -2.51
N ARG A 21 -19.76 0.47 -2.68
CA ARG A 21 -21.19 0.16 -2.70
C ARG A 21 -21.85 0.49 -1.37
N TYR A 22 -21.22 0.14 -0.26
CA TYR A 22 -21.72 0.44 1.09
C TYR A 22 -21.91 1.94 1.29
N ASN A 23 -20.90 2.75 0.99
CA ASN A 23 -20.99 4.21 1.08
C ASN A 23 -22.11 4.79 0.20
N LYS A 24 -22.25 4.25 -1.03
CA LYS A 24 -23.30 4.67 -1.97
C LYS A 24 -24.70 4.36 -1.43
N LEU A 25 -24.91 3.15 -0.89
CA LEU A 25 -26.21 2.72 -0.35
C LEU A 25 -26.62 3.55 0.87
N HIS A 26 -25.67 3.93 1.71
CA HIS A 26 -25.92 4.74 2.90
C HIS A 26 -25.88 6.25 2.63
N HIS A 27 -25.50 6.67 1.41
CA HIS A 27 -25.25 8.08 1.06
C HIS A 27 -24.37 8.80 2.08
N SER A 28 -23.40 8.09 2.65
CA SER A 28 -22.62 8.55 3.78
C SER A 28 -21.25 7.90 3.83
N VAL A 29 -20.29 8.63 4.39
CA VAL A 29 -18.94 8.17 4.71
C VAL A 29 -18.65 8.25 6.21
N TYR A 30 -19.70 8.36 7.03
CA TYR A 30 -19.60 8.46 8.48
C TYR A 30 -18.82 7.27 9.06
N GLY A 31 -17.72 7.54 9.77
CA GLY A 31 -16.83 6.55 10.38
C GLY A 31 -15.80 5.90 9.46
N LEU A 32 -15.70 6.31 8.19
CA LEU A 32 -14.68 5.84 7.25
C LEU A 32 -13.44 6.74 7.25
N SER A 33 -12.26 6.17 7.41
CA SER A 33 -11.01 6.92 7.47
C SER A 33 -10.55 7.40 6.09
N TYR A 34 -10.24 8.69 5.98
CA TYR A 34 -9.67 9.29 4.77
C TYR A 34 -8.21 8.86 4.60
N ASP A 35 -7.47 8.86 5.70
CA ASP A 35 -6.06 8.46 5.75
C ASP A 35 -5.85 7.02 5.30
N LEU A 36 -6.77 6.09 5.60
CA LEU A 36 -6.67 4.71 5.11
C LEU A 36 -6.54 4.67 3.58
N TYR A 37 -7.40 5.39 2.87
CA TYR A 37 -7.39 5.42 1.41
C TYR A 37 -6.25 6.25 0.86
N LEU A 38 -5.86 7.34 1.53
CA LEU A 38 -4.70 8.11 1.16
C LEU A 38 -3.42 7.27 1.22
N LEU A 39 -3.18 6.59 2.34
CA LEU A 39 -2.02 5.70 2.50
C LEU A 39 -2.06 4.52 1.51
N GLU A 40 -3.23 3.94 1.26
CA GLU A 40 -3.39 2.91 0.24
C GLU A 40 -2.97 3.41 -1.15
N ILE A 41 -3.46 4.57 -1.58
CA ILE A 41 -3.14 5.14 -2.90
C ILE A 41 -1.66 5.51 -3.00
N VAL A 42 -1.11 6.22 -2.01
CA VAL A 42 0.30 6.63 -2.00
C VAL A 42 1.22 5.41 -2.02
N GLY A 43 0.95 4.41 -1.18
CA GLY A 43 1.74 3.19 -1.13
C GLY A 43 1.71 2.38 -2.42
N GLN A 44 0.56 2.33 -3.11
CA GLN A 44 0.44 1.67 -4.41
C GLN A 44 1.13 2.46 -5.51
N PHE A 45 1.00 3.79 -5.53
CA PHE A 45 1.69 4.64 -6.49
C PHE A 45 3.22 4.45 -6.41
N LEU A 46 3.78 4.42 -5.19
CA LEU A 46 5.21 4.14 -5.00
C LEU A 46 5.61 2.74 -5.50
N THR A 47 4.77 1.73 -5.28
CA THR A 47 5.02 0.37 -5.77
C THR A 47 5.04 0.33 -7.30
N ILE A 48 4.08 1.00 -7.95
CA ILE A 48 4.00 1.13 -9.41
C ILE A 48 5.23 1.87 -9.94
N TYR A 49 5.60 3.00 -9.33
CA TYR A 49 6.78 3.78 -9.70
C TYR A 49 8.07 2.93 -9.64
N CYS A 50 8.26 2.18 -8.54
CA CYS A 50 9.43 1.31 -8.40
C CYS A 50 9.43 0.19 -9.44
N THR A 51 8.26 -0.42 -9.69
CA THR A 51 8.11 -1.48 -10.70
C THR A 51 8.45 -0.98 -12.10
N ILE A 52 7.98 0.23 -12.45
CA ILE A 52 8.28 0.87 -13.73
C ILE A 52 9.79 1.10 -13.87
N ASN A 53 10.43 1.64 -12.84
CA ASN A 53 11.88 1.90 -12.86
C ASN A 53 12.67 0.59 -13.02
N TYR A 54 12.36 -0.45 -12.25
CA TYR A 54 13.04 -1.74 -12.39
C TYR A 54 12.80 -2.43 -13.74
N ARG A 55 11.64 -2.22 -14.36
CA ARG A 55 11.30 -2.83 -15.64
C ARG A 55 11.94 -2.12 -16.83
N TRP A 56 11.86 -0.79 -16.85
CA TRP A 56 12.13 -0.01 -18.05
C TRP A 56 13.32 0.94 -17.95
N SER A 57 13.81 1.31 -16.76
CA SER A 57 14.97 2.20 -16.65
C SER A 57 16.27 1.45 -16.97
N PRO A 58 17.00 1.79 -18.05
CA PRO A 58 18.28 1.14 -18.36
C PRO A 58 19.30 1.34 -17.24
N LEU A 59 19.30 2.53 -16.62
CA LEU A 59 20.20 2.89 -15.53
C LEU A 59 20.03 1.98 -14.31
N VAL A 60 18.80 1.82 -13.82
CA VAL A 60 18.51 0.96 -12.66
C VAL A 60 18.92 -0.48 -12.95
N ARG A 61 18.61 -0.96 -14.15
CA ARG A 61 18.88 -2.33 -14.56
C ARG A 61 20.38 -2.62 -14.64
N LEU A 62 21.15 -1.69 -15.21
CA LEU A 62 22.60 -1.78 -15.30
C LEU A 62 23.28 -1.65 -13.92
N GLN A 63 22.79 -0.74 -13.07
CA GLN A 63 23.30 -0.61 -11.70
C GLN A 63 23.04 -1.87 -10.88
N LEU A 64 21.87 -2.51 -11.05
CA LEU A 64 21.54 -3.77 -10.40
C LEU A 64 22.44 -4.91 -10.87
N SER A 65 22.60 -5.07 -12.20
CA SER A 65 23.40 -6.17 -12.76
C SER A 65 24.87 -6.07 -12.38
N ARG A 66 25.45 -4.87 -12.41
CA ARG A 66 26.84 -4.63 -11.99
C ARG A 66 27.06 -4.92 -10.50
N ARG A 67 26.06 -4.68 -9.66
CA ARG A 67 26.13 -4.99 -8.23
C ARG A 67 26.03 -6.48 -7.93
N PHE A 68 25.21 -7.19 -8.69
CA PHE A 68 24.92 -8.61 -8.49
C PHE A 68 25.16 -9.43 -9.77
N PRO A 69 26.40 -9.46 -10.29
CA PRO A 69 26.71 -10.04 -11.60
C PRO A 69 26.59 -11.56 -11.64
N LEU A 70 26.64 -12.21 -10.48
CA LEU A 70 26.43 -13.66 -10.35
C LEU A 70 24.96 -14.07 -10.58
N PHE A 71 24.01 -13.15 -10.38
CA PHE A 71 22.59 -13.44 -10.40
C PHE A 71 21.86 -12.80 -11.60
N TYR A 72 22.41 -11.71 -12.14
CA TYR A 72 21.80 -10.97 -13.23
C TYR A 72 22.79 -10.72 -14.37
N PRO A 73 22.36 -10.87 -15.64
CA PRO A 73 23.17 -10.54 -16.81
C PRO A 73 23.71 -9.10 -16.78
N LEU A 74 25.00 -8.92 -17.11
CA LEU A 74 25.69 -7.63 -17.04
C LEU A 74 25.08 -6.54 -17.96
N ASP A 75 24.43 -6.94 -19.04
CA ASP A 75 23.67 -6.05 -19.93
C ASP A 75 22.36 -5.52 -19.31
N GLY A 76 22.05 -5.94 -18.07
CA GLY A 76 20.84 -5.57 -17.36
C GLY A 76 19.59 -6.26 -17.93
N SER A 77 19.75 -7.27 -18.79
CA SER A 77 18.65 -8.09 -19.30
C SER A 77 18.06 -8.98 -18.19
N ASN A 78 16.80 -9.43 -18.38
CA ASN A 78 16.17 -10.46 -17.53
C ASN A 78 16.01 -10.17 -16.02
N ILE A 79 15.84 -8.91 -15.62
CA ILE A 79 15.49 -8.59 -14.23
C ILE A 79 14.04 -9.04 -13.94
N PRO A 80 13.80 -9.84 -12.88
CA PRO A 80 12.50 -10.45 -12.63
C PRO A 80 11.49 -9.41 -12.15
N ILE A 81 10.55 -9.08 -13.04
CA ILE A 81 9.40 -8.23 -12.76
C ILE A 81 8.14 -8.94 -13.24
N SER A 82 7.09 -8.93 -12.43
CA SER A 82 5.82 -9.55 -12.77
C SER A 82 4.84 -8.51 -13.32
N ASN A 83 4.53 -8.58 -14.62
CA ASN A 83 3.49 -7.74 -15.24
C ASN A 83 2.10 -7.94 -14.63
N PRO A 84 1.66 -9.18 -14.28
CA PRO A 84 0.39 -9.38 -13.58
C PRO A 84 0.29 -8.63 -12.25
N LEU A 85 1.38 -8.52 -11.49
CA LEU A 85 1.39 -7.74 -10.24
C LEU A 85 1.30 -6.24 -10.51
N LEU A 86 1.94 -5.74 -11.56
CA LEU A 86 1.80 -4.34 -11.97
C LEU A 86 0.34 -4.00 -12.33
N ILE A 87 -0.31 -4.83 -13.14
CA ILE A 87 -1.72 -4.66 -13.54
C ILE A 87 -2.61 -4.65 -12.29
N LYS A 88 -2.38 -5.59 -11.37
CA LYS A 88 -3.08 -5.65 -10.08
C LYS A 88 -2.94 -4.36 -9.27
N ASP A 89 -1.73 -3.83 -9.14
CA ASP A 89 -1.50 -2.61 -8.33
C ASP A 89 -2.14 -1.38 -8.99
N VAL A 90 -2.18 -1.31 -10.33
CA VAL A 90 -2.95 -0.28 -11.07
C VAL A 90 -4.44 -0.40 -10.78
N ILE A 91 -5.02 -1.60 -10.86
CA ILE A 91 -6.45 -1.83 -10.55
C ILE A 91 -6.77 -1.42 -9.11
N LEU A 92 -5.95 -1.82 -8.14
CA LEU A 92 -6.13 -1.45 -6.73
C LEU A 92 -6.11 0.07 -6.54
N THR A 93 -5.18 0.76 -7.22
CA THR A 93 -5.08 2.22 -7.18
C THR A 93 -6.36 2.87 -7.72
N ILE A 94 -6.87 2.41 -8.87
CA ILE A 94 -8.12 2.90 -9.44
C ILE A 94 -9.29 2.66 -8.48
N CYS A 95 -9.42 1.46 -7.91
CA CYS A 95 -10.46 1.17 -6.92
C CYS A 95 -10.38 2.08 -5.70
N GLY A 96 -9.17 2.33 -5.18
CA GLY A 96 -8.95 3.26 -4.06
C GLY A 96 -9.38 4.68 -4.39
N LEU A 97 -9.01 5.18 -5.57
CA LEU A 97 -9.41 6.51 -6.06
C LEU A 97 -10.94 6.66 -6.16
N LEU A 98 -11.66 5.60 -6.52
CA LEU A 98 -13.14 5.62 -6.56
C LEU A 98 -13.76 5.84 -5.17
N VAL A 99 -13.18 5.27 -4.12
CA VAL A 99 -13.65 5.49 -2.74
C VAL A 99 -13.19 6.85 -2.23
N LEU A 100 -11.96 7.28 -2.53
CA LEU A 100 -11.49 8.63 -2.19
C LEU A 100 -12.40 9.70 -2.81
N ARG A 101 -12.83 9.52 -4.05
CA ARG A 101 -13.83 10.41 -4.68
C ARG A 101 -15.15 10.45 -3.90
N GLN A 102 -15.62 9.32 -3.36
CA GLN A 102 -16.82 9.30 -2.52
C GLN A 102 -16.62 9.98 -1.16
N LEU A 103 -15.43 9.89 -0.58
CA LEU A 103 -15.06 10.62 0.64
C LEU A 103 -15.18 12.14 0.43
N MET A 104 -14.76 12.63 -0.73
CA MET A 104 -14.92 14.05 -1.08
C MET A 104 -16.40 14.40 -1.36
N LEU A 105 -17.12 13.53 -2.06
CA LEU A 105 -18.52 13.79 -2.45
C LEU A 105 -19.48 13.77 -1.26
N TYR A 106 -19.29 12.86 -0.30
CA TYR A 106 -20.12 12.73 0.90
C TYR A 106 -19.50 13.40 2.14
N GLN A 107 -18.57 14.34 1.95
CA GLN A 107 -17.84 14.99 3.05
C GLN A 107 -18.75 15.62 4.11
N SER A 108 -19.96 16.06 3.75
CA SER A 108 -20.95 16.62 4.68
C SER A 108 -21.47 15.63 5.72
N THR A 109 -21.19 14.34 5.56
CA THR A 109 -21.58 13.27 6.49
C THR A 109 -20.47 12.82 7.42
N LYS A 110 -19.28 13.44 7.32
CA LYS A 110 -18.14 13.14 8.20
C LYS A 110 -18.44 13.58 9.64
N HIS A 111 -17.96 12.83 10.64
CA HIS A 111 -17.97 13.26 12.03
C HIS A 111 -16.69 14.01 12.42
N ILE A 112 -16.68 14.66 13.59
CA ILE A 112 -15.59 15.52 14.09
C ILE A 112 -14.18 14.93 14.10
N TYR A 113 -14.04 13.60 14.12
CA TYR A 113 -12.73 12.92 14.14
C TYR A 113 -12.31 12.42 12.74
N GLN A 114 -13.09 12.70 11.70
CA GLN A 114 -12.81 12.29 10.33
C GLN A 114 -12.22 13.44 9.52
N GLY A 115 -11.19 13.12 8.76
CA GLY A 115 -10.53 14.01 7.82
C GLY A 115 -9.15 13.47 7.48
N PHE A 116 -8.39 14.24 6.70
CA PHE A 116 -6.96 13.99 6.57
C PHE A 116 -6.27 14.42 7.85
N SER A 117 -5.68 13.49 8.58
CA SER A 117 -5.03 13.84 9.85
C SER A 117 -3.71 14.56 9.61
N THR A 118 -3.41 15.53 10.47
CA THR A 118 -2.12 16.22 10.45
C THR A 118 -0.97 15.22 10.59
N THR A 119 -1.11 14.20 11.44
CA THR A 119 -0.11 13.15 11.61
C THR A 119 0.17 12.39 10.30
N CYS A 120 -0.88 11.97 9.59
CA CYS A 120 -0.74 11.30 8.30
C CYS A 120 -0.04 12.21 7.27
N MET A 121 -0.48 13.46 7.18
CA MET A 121 0.10 14.45 6.27
C MET A 121 1.56 14.76 6.59
N SER A 122 1.93 14.86 7.88
CA SER A 122 3.32 15.06 8.32
C SER A 122 4.20 13.87 7.95
N ILE A 123 3.73 12.63 8.16
CA ILE A 123 4.48 11.43 7.77
C ILE A 123 4.71 11.39 6.26
N ILE A 124 3.67 11.65 5.47
CA ILE A 124 3.79 11.74 4.00
C ILE A 124 4.76 12.86 3.61
N GLY A 125 4.69 14.02 4.27
CA GLY A 125 5.59 15.14 4.06
C GLY A 125 7.06 14.78 4.32
N ILE A 126 7.36 14.13 5.44
CA ILE A 126 8.71 13.66 5.77
C ILE A 126 9.22 12.68 4.71
N PHE A 127 8.40 11.70 4.31
CA PHE A 127 8.77 10.77 3.26
C PHE A 127 8.97 11.45 1.91
N ALA A 128 8.14 12.44 1.55
CA ALA A 128 8.31 13.21 0.33
C ALA A 128 9.60 14.03 0.33
N SER A 129 9.91 14.72 1.42
CA SER A 129 11.18 15.46 1.57
C SER A 129 12.40 14.54 1.48
N PHE A 130 12.37 13.39 2.14
CA PHE A 130 13.43 12.39 2.03
C PHE A 130 13.57 11.82 0.61
N SER A 131 12.44 11.60 -0.06
CA SER A 131 12.41 11.14 -1.46
C SER A 131 13.05 12.16 -2.40
N MET A 132 12.71 13.44 -2.24
CA MET A 132 13.32 14.54 -3.02
C MET A 132 14.82 14.66 -2.77
N PHE A 133 15.23 14.57 -1.49
CA PHE A 133 16.64 14.60 -1.12
C PHE A 133 17.43 13.46 -1.76
N THR A 134 16.94 12.22 -1.65
CA THR A 134 17.62 11.04 -2.22
C THR A 134 17.62 11.07 -3.74
N TYR A 135 16.57 11.58 -4.38
CA TYR A 135 16.53 11.80 -5.83
C TYR A 135 17.59 12.81 -6.27
N PHE A 136 17.67 13.97 -5.61
CA PHE A 136 18.67 14.99 -5.93
C PHE A 136 20.10 14.45 -5.77
N CYS A 137 20.37 13.71 -4.68
CA CYS A 137 21.66 13.07 -4.48
C CYS A 137 21.96 12.07 -5.60
N ALA A 138 21.02 11.20 -5.95
CA ALA A 138 21.19 10.21 -7.00
C ALA A 138 21.45 10.81 -8.39
N CYS A 139 20.81 11.93 -8.71
CA CYS A 139 20.87 12.53 -10.05
C CYS A 139 22.02 13.52 -10.25
N HIS A 140 22.63 14.05 -9.18
CA HIS A 140 23.57 15.17 -9.25
C HIS A 140 24.74 15.00 -10.22
N ASN A 141 25.30 13.78 -10.32
CA ASN A 141 26.47 13.52 -11.18
C ASN A 141 26.10 12.74 -12.45
N LEU A 142 24.81 12.46 -12.68
CA LEU A 142 24.37 11.78 -13.89
C LEU A 142 24.29 12.78 -15.06
N PRO A 143 24.67 12.38 -16.29
CA PRO A 143 25.14 11.05 -16.69
C PRO A 143 26.67 10.87 -16.64
N GLU A 144 27.43 11.89 -16.24
CA GLU A 144 28.90 11.89 -16.29
C GLU A 144 29.55 10.79 -15.43
N ARG A 145 28.91 10.45 -14.30
CA ARG A 145 29.32 9.35 -13.42
C ARG A 145 28.12 8.49 -13.05
N ASP A 146 28.35 7.18 -12.94
CA ASP A 146 27.31 6.23 -12.53
C ASP A 146 26.80 6.44 -11.10
N SER A 147 27.62 7.05 -10.22
CA SER A 147 27.26 7.34 -8.82
C SER A 147 26.90 8.81 -8.62
N GLY A 148 25.80 9.04 -7.91
CA GLY A 148 25.38 10.37 -7.50
C GLY A 148 26.23 10.95 -6.36
N LYS A 149 25.78 12.08 -5.81
CA LYS A 149 26.39 12.74 -4.66
C LYS A 149 26.30 11.83 -3.42
N PHE A 150 27.33 11.86 -2.58
CA PHE A 150 27.45 11.01 -1.38
C PHE A 150 27.42 9.49 -1.67
N GLY A 151 27.71 9.08 -2.91
CA GLY A 151 27.69 7.67 -3.30
C GLY A 151 26.29 7.07 -3.41
N VAL A 152 25.23 7.89 -3.42
CA VAL A 152 23.86 7.44 -3.66
C VAL A 152 23.71 7.17 -5.16
N PHE A 153 23.47 5.93 -5.56
CA PHE A 153 23.08 5.63 -6.94
C PHE A 153 21.56 5.76 -7.08
N TYR A 154 21.11 5.83 -8.33
CA TYR A 154 19.68 5.95 -8.63
C TYR A 154 18.89 4.71 -8.19
N ILE A 155 19.50 3.52 -8.23
CA ILE A 155 18.90 2.31 -7.66
C ILE A 155 18.66 2.39 -6.15
N GLU A 156 19.50 3.07 -5.34
CA GLU A 156 19.21 3.29 -3.91
C GLU A 156 17.95 4.12 -3.73
N HIS A 157 17.80 5.20 -4.50
CA HIS A 157 16.60 6.03 -4.43
C HIS A 157 15.33 5.21 -4.69
N VAL A 158 15.35 4.38 -5.75
CA VAL A 158 14.23 3.47 -6.05
C VAL A 158 13.99 2.48 -4.90
N ASN A 159 15.03 1.93 -4.29
CA ASN A 159 14.91 1.03 -3.14
C ASN A 159 14.35 1.71 -1.89
N TYR A 160 14.78 2.94 -1.59
CA TYR A 160 14.23 3.72 -0.49
C TYR A 160 12.74 3.97 -0.68
N LEU A 161 12.31 4.34 -1.89
CA LEU A 161 10.89 4.49 -2.22
C LEU A 161 10.12 3.17 -2.09
N TRP A 162 10.72 2.05 -2.46
CA TRP A 162 10.11 0.73 -2.29
C TRP A 162 9.90 0.39 -0.81
N VAL A 163 10.88 0.68 0.06
CA VAL A 163 10.76 0.48 1.52
C VAL A 163 9.68 1.39 2.11
N ILE A 164 9.68 2.67 1.73
CA ILE A 164 8.67 3.64 2.17
C ILE A 164 7.27 3.19 1.73
N GLY A 165 7.10 2.81 0.47
CA GLY A 165 5.83 2.34 -0.08
C GLY A 165 5.29 1.11 0.66
N ASN A 166 6.14 0.13 0.95
CA ASN A 166 5.75 -1.05 1.73
C ASN A 166 5.43 -0.72 3.19
N THR A 167 6.15 0.22 3.80
CA THR A 167 5.89 0.69 5.16
C THR A 167 4.52 1.37 5.25
N ILE A 168 4.23 2.31 4.35
CA ILE A 168 2.92 2.98 4.25
C ILE A 168 1.81 1.95 4.07
N ARG A 169 1.99 0.97 3.18
CA ARG A 169 1.01 -0.10 2.93
C ARG A 169 0.78 -0.96 4.17
N ALA A 170 1.83 -1.30 4.93
CA ALA A 170 1.71 -2.14 6.12
C ALA A 170 0.78 -1.50 7.15
N PHE A 171 0.93 -0.18 7.37
CA PHE A 171 0.20 0.57 8.38
C PHE A 171 -1.10 1.24 7.88
N LYS A 172 -1.54 0.97 6.65
CA LYS A 172 -2.72 1.64 6.04
C LYS A 172 -4.02 1.50 6.85
N PHE A 173 -4.16 0.45 7.65
CA PHE A 173 -5.36 0.20 8.47
C PHE A 173 -5.32 0.89 9.84
N LEU A 174 -4.15 1.36 10.28
CA LEU A 174 -3.98 1.99 11.59
C LEU A 174 -4.89 3.23 11.76
N PRO A 175 -5.02 4.13 10.77
CA PRO A 175 -5.92 5.28 10.90
C PRO A 175 -7.39 4.91 11.09
N GLN A 176 -7.81 3.74 10.59
CA GLN A 176 -9.18 3.28 10.79
C GLN A 176 -9.38 2.66 12.16
N ILE A 177 -8.38 1.95 12.69
CA ILE A 177 -8.39 1.43 14.07
C ILE A 177 -8.49 2.59 15.06
N THR A 178 -7.69 3.65 14.86
CA THR A 178 -7.72 4.84 15.71
C THR A 178 -9.02 5.60 15.57
N LEU A 179 -9.57 5.75 14.36
CA LEU A 179 -10.88 6.37 14.15
C LEU A 179 -12.00 5.62 14.86
N ASN A 180 -12.01 4.28 14.78
CA ASN A 180 -12.98 3.45 15.49
C ASN A 180 -12.86 3.62 17.01
N TRP A 181 -11.64 3.80 17.52
CA TRP A 181 -11.40 4.04 18.94
C TRP A 181 -11.91 5.42 19.38
N MET A 182 -11.51 6.49 18.68
CA MET A 182 -11.99 7.86 18.98
C MET A 182 -13.51 7.97 18.87
N GLY A 183 -14.11 7.31 17.88
CA GLY A 183 -15.55 7.32 17.67
C GLY A 183 -16.32 6.27 18.47
N SER A 184 -15.64 5.36 19.16
CA SER A 184 -16.24 4.20 19.87
C SER A 184 -17.30 3.45 19.03
N CYS A 185 -17.09 3.36 17.71
CA CYS A 185 -18.01 2.74 16.77
C CYS A 185 -17.27 2.24 15.51
N THR A 186 -17.85 1.26 14.82
CA THR A 186 -17.27 0.67 13.60
C THR A 186 -18.18 0.81 12.37
N ARG A 187 -19.13 1.76 12.41
CA ARG A 187 -20.18 1.92 11.37
C ARG A 187 -19.64 2.27 9.98
N GLY A 188 -18.45 2.84 9.89
CA GLY A 188 -17.93 3.33 8.61
C GLY A 188 -17.41 2.28 7.65
N ILE A 189 -17.11 1.06 8.12
CA ILE A 189 -16.58 0.00 7.28
C ILE A 189 -17.63 -1.08 7.02
N SER A 190 -17.73 -1.49 5.77
CA SER A 190 -18.51 -2.66 5.36
C SER A 190 -17.92 -3.94 5.96
N SER A 191 -18.75 -4.77 6.58
CA SER A 191 -18.33 -6.11 7.03
C SER A 191 -17.76 -6.96 5.88
N LYS A 192 -18.32 -6.83 4.67
CA LYS A 192 -17.81 -7.50 3.46
C LYS A 192 -16.42 -7.03 3.08
N TYR A 193 -16.10 -5.74 3.24
CA TYR A 193 -14.76 -5.22 3.00
C TYR A 193 -13.75 -5.90 3.93
N ILE A 194 -14.06 -6.01 5.22
CA ILE A 194 -13.16 -6.62 6.21
C ILE A 194 -12.98 -8.12 5.96
N ILE A 195 -14.06 -8.87 5.74
CA ILE A 195 -14.00 -10.32 5.52
C ILE A 195 -13.19 -10.64 4.25
N VAL A 196 -13.49 -9.97 3.13
CA VAL A 196 -12.81 -10.25 1.86
C VAL A 196 -11.34 -9.84 1.92
N ASN A 197 -10.98 -8.72 2.54
CA ASN A 197 -9.57 -8.36 2.74
C ASN A 197 -8.84 -9.31 3.70
N SER A 198 -9.52 -9.83 4.72
CA SER A 198 -8.92 -10.80 5.63
C SER A 198 -8.59 -12.11 4.90
N LEU A 199 -9.52 -12.59 4.06
CA LEU A 199 -9.29 -13.74 3.17
C LEU A 199 -8.14 -13.47 2.19
N ALA A 200 -8.08 -12.28 1.59
CA ALA A 200 -7.00 -11.88 0.70
C ALA A 200 -5.63 -11.92 1.40
N CYS A 201 -5.55 -11.45 2.65
CA CYS A 201 -4.31 -11.49 3.43
C CYS A 201 -3.93 -12.93 3.82
N LEU A 202 -4.90 -13.73 4.28
CA LEU A 202 -4.68 -15.14 4.62
C LEU A 202 -4.13 -15.94 3.45
N LEU A 203 -4.68 -15.76 2.23
CA LEU A 203 -4.18 -16.44 1.04
C LEU A 203 -2.70 -16.15 0.77
N ILE A 204 -2.24 -14.91 0.98
CA ILE A 204 -0.82 -14.55 0.82
C ILE A 204 0.02 -15.15 1.94
N LEU A 205 -0.44 -15.09 3.20
CA LEU A 205 0.31 -15.61 4.34
C LEU A 205 0.48 -17.12 4.25
N VAL A 206 -0.60 -17.86 3.99
CA VAL A 206 -0.55 -19.31 3.73
C VAL A 206 0.32 -19.60 2.50
N GLY A 207 0.14 -18.82 1.43
CA GLY A 207 0.98 -18.93 0.23
C GLY A 207 2.47 -18.74 0.49
N SER A 208 2.82 -17.87 1.45
CA SER A 208 4.21 -17.59 1.83
C SER A 208 4.80 -18.70 2.70
N LEU A 209 3.98 -19.34 3.55
CA LEU A 209 4.39 -20.51 4.36
C LEU A 209 4.56 -21.78 3.53
N VAL A 210 3.73 -21.94 2.48
CA VAL A 210 3.71 -23.15 1.63
C VAL A 210 4.63 -23.02 0.40
N SER A 211 5.06 -21.80 0.04
CA SER A 211 5.97 -21.62 -1.10
C SER A 211 7.30 -22.33 -0.83
N SER A 212 7.66 -23.25 -1.75
CA SER A 212 8.81 -24.13 -1.65
C SER A 212 10.13 -23.37 -1.40
N PRO A 213 11.02 -23.88 -0.53
CA PRO A 213 12.36 -23.33 -0.30
C PRO A 213 13.28 -23.42 -1.54
N ASN A 214 12.87 -24.15 -2.58
CA ASN A 214 13.70 -24.42 -3.76
C ASN A 214 13.75 -23.28 -4.78
N LYS A 215 13.02 -22.17 -4.57
CA LYS A 215 13.11 -21.00 -5.45
C LYS A 215 14.20 -20.07 -4.94
N GLU A 216 15.27 -19.93 -5.71
CA GLU A 216 16.38 -19.05 -5.39
C GLU A 216 15.91 -17.59 -5.27
N PHE A 217 16.44 -16.88 -4.25
CA PHE A 217 15.95 -15.56 -3.88
C PHE A 217 16.02 -14.54 -5.03
N HIS A 218 17.02 -14.66 -5.91
CA HIS A 218 17.25 -13.73 -7.02
C HIS A 218 16.23 -13.86 -8.14
N GLN A 219 15.46 -14.96 -8.18
CA GLN A 219 14.36 -15.20 -9.13
C GLN A 219 13.01 -14.65 -8.62
N ASN A 220 12.98 -14.09 -7.41
CA ASN A 220 11.79 -13.44 -6.89
C ASN A 220 11.58 -12.11 -7.61
N ALA A 221 10.35 -11.86 -8.03
CA ALA A 221 10.02 -10.60 -8.66
C ALA A 221 10.19 -9.45 -7.66
N PHE A 222 10.88 -8.38 -8.06
CA PHE A 222 11.13 -7.22 -7.20
C PHE A 222 9.85 -6.49 -6.77
N ASN A 223 8.78 -6.63 -7.55
CA ASN A 223 7.46 -6.09 -7.22
C ASN A 223 6.57 -7.05 -6.41
N ASN A 224 7.12 -8.14 -5.87
CA ASN A 224 6.41 -8.96 -4.90
C ASN A 224 6.19 -8.17 -3.61
N CYS A 225 4.97 -8.23 -3.06
CA CYS A 225 4.67 -7.70 -1.74
C CYS A 225 5.38 -8.58 -0.67
N PRO A 226 6.17 -7.99 0.25
CA PRO A 226 6.76 -8.73 1.37
C PRO A 226 5.67 -9.30 2.29
N TRP A 227 5.88 -10.53 2.79
CA TRP A 227 4.91 -11.20 3.67
C TRP A 227 4.65 -10.42 4.97
N VAL A 228 5.67 -9.72 5.49
CA VAL A 228 5.57 -8.90 6.71
C VAL A 228 4.52 -7.79 6.54
N VAL A 229 4.46 -7.14 5.38
CA VAL A 229 3.45 -6.12 5.07
C VAL A 229 2.05 -6.71 5.19
N THR A 230 1.86 -7.92 4.63
CA THR A 230 0.57 -8.61 4.69
C THR A 230 0.24 -9.10 6.09
N LEU A 231 1.23 -9.50 6.89
CA LEU A 231 1.03 -9.89 8.28
C LEU A 231 0.51 -8.70 9.11
N VAL A 232 1.16 -7.54 9.00
CA VAL A 232 0.73 -6.31 9.73
C VAL A 232 -0.69 -5.91 9.30
N GLN A 233 -1.00 -5.99 8.00
CA GLN A 233 -2.35 -5.74 7.50
C GLN A 233 -3.37 -6.72 8.07
N PHE A 234 -3.04 -8.01 8.11
CA PHE A 234 -3.92 -9.05 8.65
C PHE A 234 -4.21 -8.82 10.15
N LEU A 235 -3.16 -8.58 10.95
CA LEU A 235 -3.31 -8.27 12.38
C LEU A 235 -4.16 -7.01 12.60
N SER A 236 -4.00 -5.99 11.75
CA SER A 236 -4.82 -4.79 11.80
C SER A 236 -6.30 -5.07 11.49
N LEU A 237 -6.59 -5.95 10.52
CA LEU A 237 -7.95 -6.38 10.22
C LEU A 237 -8.56 -7.18 11.37
N CYS A 238 -7.78 -8.05 12.03
CA CYS A 238 -8.20 -8.74 13.25
C CYS A 238 -8.55 -7.75 14.37
N ALA A 239 -7.75 -6.68 14.56
CA ALA A 239 -8.05 -5.63 15.53
C ALA A 239 -9.37 -4.91 15.21
N ILE A 240 -9.64 -4.59 13.93
CA ILE A 240 -10.91 -3.99 13.51
C ILE A 240 -12.08 -4.95 13.77
N LEU A 241 -11.92 -6.24 13.48
CA LEU A 241 -12.94 -7.26 13.77
C LEU A 241 -13.22 -7.35 15.27
N TYR A 242 -12.18 -7.36 16.10
CA TYR A 242 -12.31 -7.36 17.55
C TYR A 242 -13.04 -6.10 18.06
N GLN A 243 -12.72 -4.92 17.53
CA GLN A 243 -13.45 -3.68 17.83
C GLN A 243 -14.94 -3.82 17.50
N ALA A 244 -15.28 -4.40 16.35
CA ALA A 244 -16.67 -4.56 15.90
C ALA A 244 -17.45 -5.64 16.67
N GLN A 245 -16.82 -6.77 16.96
CA GLN A 245 -17.47 -7.99 17.49
C GLN A 245 -17.35 -8.17 19.00
N CYS A 246 -16.46 -7.43 19.68
CA CYS A 246 -16.28 -7.55 21.12
C CYS A 246 -16.45 -6.19 21.83
N LEU A 247 -15.74 -5.15 21.39
CA LEU A 247 -15.72 -3.88 22.13
C LEU A 247 -16.95 -3.00 21.90
N TYR A 248 -17.45 -2.92 20.65
CA TYR A 248 -18.46 -1.93 20.25
C TYR A 248 -19.78 -2.54 19.76
N VAL A 249 -20.05 -3.82 20.06
CA VAL A 249 -21.18 -4.65 19.56
C VAL A 249 -22.56 -4.00 19.69
N LYS A 250 -22.73 -3.06 20.62
CA LYS A 250 -23.99 -2.33 20.84
C LYS A 250 -23.79 -0.81 20.93
N LYS A 251 -22.57 -0.32 20.77
CA LYS A 251 -22.25 1.11 20.84
C LYS A 251 -22.39 1.71 19.45
N LYS A 252 -23.38 2.60 19.32
CA LYS A 252 -23.66 3.33 18.08
C LYS A 252 -23.81 4.83 18.36
N PRO A 253 -22.83 5.47 19.03
CA PRO A 253 -22.90 6.90 19.31
C PRO A 253 -23.03 7.68 18.00
N TYR A 254 -23.93 8.65 17.99
CA TYR A 254 -23.99 9.66 16.93
C TYR A 254 -23.12 10.83 17.36
N LEU A 255 -22.01 11.01 16.65
CA LEU A 255 -21.05 12.08 16.89
C LEU A 255 -21.50 13.31 16.09
N PRO A 256 -21.19 14.52 16.58
CA PRO A 256 -21.43 15.73 15.82
C PRO A 256 -20.72 15.68 14.47
N ARG A 257 -21.29 16.37 13.48
CA ARG A 257 -20.68 16.52 12.16
C ARG A 257 -19.38 17.29 12.30
N GLY A 258 -18.36 16.87 11.56
CA GLY A 258 -17.11 17.59 11.47
C GLY A 258 -17.25 18.78 10.51
N GLU A 259 -16.60 19.88 10.85
CA GLU A 259 -16.41 21.05 9.97
C GLU A 259 -15.43 20.70 8.84
#